data_AF-A0A7V2UCR6-F1
#
_entry.id   AF-A0A7V2UCR6-F1
#
_cell.length_a   1.000
_cell.length_b   1.000
_cell.length_c   1.000
_cell.angle_alpha   90.00
_cell.angle_beta   90.00
_cell.angle_gamma   90.00
#
_symmetry.space_group_name_H-M   'P 1'
#
loop_
_entity.id
_entity.type
_entity.pdbx_description
1 polymer ?
#
loop_
_entity_poly.entity_id
_entity_poly.type
_entity_poly.pdbx_seq_one_letter_code
_entity_poly.pdbx_strand_id
1 'polypeptide(L)'
;MCARTMGRVRGPALALAAGVAVLVAGCSPLGSVGDYFEFRANDAADMVDLGVTWTDEPYFSVYACLLGLSSIGAGHVDGEFAGIGGGRVGVFPHYHKVGGFLVWTYEELGWDNFDVSKPETLYRWHNGPVGYICYPERKPAYGFS
;
A
#
# COMPACT_ATOMS: atom_id res chain seq x y z
N MET A 1 42.25 44.31 32.47
CA MET A 1 40.99 44.17 31.72
C MET A 1 41.15 43.02 30.74
N CYS A 2 40.53 41.86 30.99
CA CYS A 2 40.66 40.66 30.17
C CYS A 2 39.34 40.43 29.43
N ALA A 3 39.31 40.69 28.12
CA ALA A 3 38.15 40.46 27.28
C ALA A 3 38.05 38.97 26.94
N ARG A 4 36.98 38.31 27.42
CA ARG A 4 36.64 36.93 27.09
C ARG A 4 35.75 36.96 25.84
N THR A 5 36.31 36.63 24.68
CA THR A 5 35.57 36.43 23.43
C THR A 5 34.72 35.16 23.56
N MET A 6 33.41 35.32 23.80
CA MET A 6 32.44 34.23 23.67
C MET A 6 32.23 33.92 22.18
N GLY A 7 32.66 32.72 21.78
CA GLY A 7 32.45 32.18 20.44
C GLY A 7 30.97 32.02 20.14
N ARG A 8 30.50 32.74 19.12
CA ARG A 8 29.15 32.66 18.57
C ARG A 8 29.02 31.34 17.78
N VAL A 9 28.50 30.30 18.41
CA VAL A 9 28.23 29.02 17.72
C VAL A 9 27.12 29.24 16.69
N ARG A 10 27.42 28.84 15.46
CA ARG A 10 26.69 29.19 14.23
C ARG A 10 25.38 28.39 14.12
N GLY A 11 24.25 29.10 13.97
CA GLY A 11 22.90 28.55 13.73
C GLY A 11 22.75 27.45 12.66
N PRO A 12 23.49 27.42 11.53
CA PRO A 12 23.35 26.34 10.55
C PRO A 12 23.86 24.98 11.04
N ALA A 13 24.85 24.94 11.94
CA ALA A 13 25.37 23.67 12.47
C ALA A 13 24.38 23.02 13.45
N LEU A 14 23.65 23.83 14.22
CA LEU A 14 22.60 23.34 15.12
C LEU A 14 21.38 22.83 14.35
N ALA A 15 21.00 23.52 13.26
CA ALA A 15 19.89 23.09 12.40
C ALA A 15 20.22 21.81 11.61
N LEU A 16 21.45 21.66 11.13
CA LEU A 16 21.91 20.43 10.47
C LEU A 16 21.98 19.27 11.46
N ALA A 17 22.49 19.49 12.68
CA ALA A 17 22.51 18.47 13.73
C ALA A 17 21.09 18.07 14.17
N ALA A 18 20.15 19.02 14.26
CA ALA A 18 18.75 18.71 14.54
C ALA A 18 18.08 17.95 13.39
N GLY A 19 18.35 18.31 12.12
CA GLY A 19 17.84 17.59 10.96
C GLY A 19 18.38 16.16 10.86
N VAL A 20 19.67 15.95 11.15
CA VAL A 20 20.28 14.62 11.23
C VAL A 20 19.73 13.84 12.42
N ALA A 21 19.50 14.47 13.57
CA ALA A 21 18.89 13.81 14.73
C ALA A 21 17.44 13.40 14.47
N VAL A 22 16.66 14.18 13.70
CA VAL A 22 15.31 13.79 13.26
C VAL A 22 15.35 12.65 12.23
N LEU A 23 16.32 12.67 11.31
CA LEU A 23 16.53 11.57 10.35
C LEU A 23 16.97 10.27 11.03
N VAL A 24 17.77 10.35 12.10
CA VAL A 24 18.22 9.20 12.89
C VAL A 24 17.16 8.74 13.89
N ALA A 25 16.35 9.65 14.45
CA ALA A 25 15.21 9.30 15.29
C ALA A 25 14.03 8.69 14.50
N GLY A 26 13.99 8.90 13.18
CA GLY A 26 13.11 8.18 12.26
C GLY A 26 13.50 6.70 12.07
N CYS A 27 14.68 6.29 12.55
CA CYS A 27 15.01 4.89 12.75
C CYS A 27 14.61 4.51 14.17
N SER A 28 13.39 4.01 14.34
CA SER A 28 12.81 3.56 15.60
C SER A 28 13.84 2.88 16.52
N PRO A 29 14.25 3.49 17.65
CA PRO A 29 15.07 2.81 18.62
C PRO A 29 14.15 1.89 19.42
N LEU A 30 14.48 0.58 19.47
CA LEU A 30 13.83 -0.50 20.22
C LEU A 30 12.93 -1.48 19.43
N GLY A 31 13.19 -1.70 18.14
CA GLY A 31 12.77 -2.95 17.50
C GLY A 31 13.74 -4.09 17.89
N SER A 32 13.24 -5.22 18.35
CA SER A 32 14.07 -6.42 18.51
C SER A 32 14.60 -6.88 17.14
N VAL A 33 15.66 -7.70 17.12
CA VAL A 33 16.09 -8.35 15.85
C VAL A 33 14.93 -9.14 15.23
N GLY A 34 14.02 -9.67 16.06
CA GLY A 34 12.79 -10.33 15.61
C GLY A 34 11.88 -9.38 14.85
N ASP A 35 11.61 -8.20 15.40
CA ASP A 35 10.72 -7.19 14.81
C ASP A 35 11.26 -6.76 13.44
N TYR A 36 12.58 -6.64 13.29
CA TYR A 36 13.18 -6.36 11.98
C TYR A 36 12.83 -7.43 10.93
N PHE A 37 12.97 -8.72 11.26
CA PHE A 37 12.64 -9.80 10.33
C PHE A 37 11.13 -9.90 10.08
N GLU A 38 10.30 -9.63 11.08
CA GLU A 38 8.84 -9.57 10.93
C GLU A 38 8.43 -8.45 9.97
N PHE A 39 8.94 -7.22 10.15
CA PHE A 39 8.66 -6.14 9.21
C PHE A 39 9.15 -6.45 7.80
N ARG A 40 10.29 -7.14 7.64
CA ARG A 40 10.77 -7.55 6.31
C ARG A 40 9.93 -8.65 5.68
N ALA A 41 9.37 -9.55 6.48
CA ALA A 41 8.43 -10.55 5.99
C ALA A 41 7.12 -9.89 5.55
N ASN A 42 6.62 -8.91 6.30
CA ASN A 42 5.43 -8.13 5.95
C ASN A 42 5.68 -7.29 4.69
N ASP A 43 6.81 -6.57 4.60
CA ASP A 43 7.22 -5.84 3.39
C ASP A 43 7.25 -6.77 2.17
N ALA A 44 7.79 -7.99 2.32
CA ALA A 44 7.87 -8.96 1.23
C ALA A 44 6.49 -9.50 0.84
N ALA A 45 5.60 -9.72 1.81
CA ALA A 45 4.22 -10.15 1.57
C ALA A 45 3.37 -9.06 0.89
N ASP A 46 3.64 -7.79 1.17
CA ASP A 46 2.99 -6.65 0.51
C ASP A 46 3.45 -6.44 -0.94
N MET A 47 4.64 -6.95 -1.29
CA MET A 47 5.21 -6.79 -2.64
C MET A 47 4.73 -7.86 -3.64
N VAL A 48 4.20 -8.99 -3.16
CA VAL A 48 3.83 -10.12 -4.01
C VAL A 48 2.50 -10.71 -3.57
N ASP A 49 1.50 -10.58 -4.45
CA ASP A 49 0.28 -11.38 -4.36
C ASP A 49 0.45 -12.65 -5.23
N LEU A 50 0.55 -13.83 -4.60
CA LEU A 50 0.63 -15.12 -5.26
C LEU A 50 -0.30 -16.11 -4.58
N GLY A 51 -1.25 -16.65 -5.33
CA GLY A 51 -2.18 -17.66 -4.82
C GLY A 51 -3.06 -18.26 -5.90
N VAL A 52 -3.98 -19.10 -5.46
CA VAL A 52 -5.03 -19.70 -6.27
C VAL A 52 -6.37 -19.21 -5.76
N THR A 53 -7.19 -18.70 -6.67
CA THR A 53 -8.57 -18.34 -6.37
C THR A 53 -9.51 -19.40 -6.92
N TRP A 54 -10.54 -19.75 -6.16
CA TRP A 54 -11.66 -20.55 -6.66
C TRP A 54 -12.98 -19.87 -6.33
N THR A 55 -13.98 -20.18 -7.14
CA THR A 55 -15.31 -19.61 -7.07
C THR A 55 -16.32 -20.65 -7.53
N ASP A 56 -17.53 -20.59 -6.98
CA ASP A 56 -18.64 -21.45 -7.37
C ASP A 56 -19.30 -20.96 -8.67
N GLU A 57 -19.11 -19.68 -9.02
CA GLU A 57 -19.69 -19.06 -10.22
C GLU A 57 -18.62 -18.86 -11.31
N PRO A 58 -18.92 -19.16 -12.58
CA PRO A 58 -17.95 -18.95 -13.65
C PRO A 58 -17.77 -17.46 -13.92
N TYR A 59 -16.57 -16.94 -13.60
CA TYR A 59 -16.15 -15.61 -13.99
C TYR A 59 -15.00 -15.62 -15.00
N PHE A 60 -14.76 -14.45 -15.59
CA PHE A 60 -13.61 -14.21 -16.47
C PHE A 60 -12.84 -13.00 -15.97
N SER A 61 -11.52 -13.11 -15.93
CA SER A 61 -10.63 -12.01 -15.56
C SER A 61 -9.33 -12.09 -16.33
N VAL A 62 -9.01 -11.02 -17.06
CA VAL A 62 -7.68 -10.78 -17.62
C VAL A 62 -7.33 -9.36 -17.25
N TYR A 63 -6.37 -9.23 -16.34
CA TYR A 63 -6.01 -7.98 -15.71
C TYR A 63 -4.51 -7.92 -15.45
N ALA A 64 -3.91 -6.75 -15.70
CA ALA A 64 -2.54 -6.44 -15.33
C ALA A 64 -2.52 -5.12 -14.55
N CYS A 65 -2.04 -5.16 -13.32
CA CYS A 65 -1.74 -3.99 -12.50
C CYS A 65 -0.37 -3.42 -12.90
N LEU A 66 -0.32 -2.14 -13.28
CA LEU A 66 0.92 -1.44 -13.62
C LEU A 66 1.42 -0.62 -12.42
N LEU A 67 1.76 -1.33 -11.34
CA LEU A 67 2.31 -0.76 -10.09
C LEU A 67 1.40 0.28 -9.43
N GLY A 68 0.08 0.10 -9.52
CA GLY A 68 -0.91 1.00 -8.93
C GLY A 68 -1.07 2.35 -9.64
N LEU A 69 -0.25 2.67 -10.65
CA LEU A 69 -0.37 3.88 -11.47
C LEU A 69 -1.52 3.79 -12.46
N SER A 70 -1.68 2.60 -13.03
CA SER A 70 -2.73 2.26 -13.95
C SER A 70 -2.90 0.76 -13.99
N SER A 71 -3.92 0.32 -14.71
CA SER A 71 -4.12 -1.07 -15.02
C SER A 71 -4.70 -1.23 -16.41
N ILE A 72 -4.65 -2.45 -16.91
CA ILE A 72 -5.25 -2.84 -18.18
C ILE A 72 -6.03 -4.10 -17.94
N GLY A 73 -7.27 -4.13 -18.43
CA GLY A 73 -8.03 -5.35 -18.52
C GLY A 73 -9.46 -5.21 -18.05
N ALA A 74 -10.11 -6.34 -17.98
CA ALA A 74 -11.45 -6.47 -17.44
C ALA A 74 -11.53 -7.80 -16.71
N GLY A 75 -12.17 -7.76 -15.55
CA GLY A 75 -12.31 -8.96 -14.75
C GLY A 75 -13.33 -8.81 -13.65
N HIS A 76 -13.92 -9.95 -13.31
CA HIS A 76 -14.73 -10.14 -12.14
C HIS A 76 -14.23 -11.42 -11.47
N VAL A 77 -14.04 -11.38 -10.16
CA VAL A 77 -13.73 -12.55 -9.33
C VAL A 77 -14.43 -12.33 -8.01
N ASP A 78 -15.24 -13.30 -7.59
CA ASP A 78 -15.85 -13.35 -6.26
C ASP A 78 -15.73 -14.79 -5.74
N GLY A 79 -14.96 -14.98 -4.67
CA GLY A 79 -14.71 -16.32 -4.15
C GLY A 79 -13.66 -16.34 -3.06
N GLU A 80 -12.95 -17.46 -2.95
CA GLU A 80 -11.94 -17.70 -1.92
C GLU A 80 -10.54 -17.69 -2.54
N PHE A 81 -9.60 -17.05 -1.86
CA PHE A 81 -8.20 -16.99 -2.25
C PHE A 81 -7.34 -17.77 -1.25
N ALA A 82 -6.49 -18.67 -1.74
CA ALA A 82 -5.44 -19.31 -0.94
C ALA A 82 -4.06 -18.88 -1.44
N GLY A 83 -3.29 -18.23 -0.57
CA GLY A 83 -1.93 -17.81 -0.91
C GLY A 83 -1.40 -16.69 -0.04
N ILE A 84 -0.47 -15.93 -0.62
CA ILE A 84 0.06 -14.67 -0.10
C ILE A 84 -0.66 -13.57 -0.87
N GLY A 85 -1.41 -12.72 -0.18
CA GLY A 85 -1.97 -11.55 -0.84
C GLY A 85 -2.76 -10.64 0.08
N GLY A 86 -2.91 -9.37 -0.30
CA GLY A 86 -3.62 -8.39 0.53
C GLY A 86 -2.96 -8.17 1.90
N GLY A 87 -1.62 -8.29 1.96
CA GLY A 87 -0.81 -8.11 3.16
C GLY A 87 -0.88 -9.27 4.17
N ARG A 88 -1.32 -10.45 3.74
CA ARG A 88 -1.50 -11.62 4.63
C ARG A 88 -1.24 -12.94 3.89
N VAL A 89 -1.04 -13.99 4.68
CA VAL A 89 -0.89 -15.37 4.19
C VAL A 89 -2.02 -16.22 4.74
N GLY A 90 -2.72 -16.98 3.89
CA GLY A 90 -3.78 -17.86 4.34
C GLY A 90 -4.84 -18.14 3.29
N VAL A 91 -6.03 -18.49 3.77
CA VAL A 91 -7.24 -18.66 2.97
C VAL A 91 -8.27 -17.65 3.46
N PHE A 92 -8.81 -16.86 2.55
CA PHE A 92 -9.79 -15.82 2.88
C PHE A 92 -10.64 -15.43 1.66
N PRO A 93 -11.85 -14.88 1.91
CA PRO A 93 -12.67 -14.30 0.88
C PRO A 93 -11.93 -13.22 0.10
N HIS A 94 -12.12 -13.20 -1.22
CA HIS A 94 -11.56 -12.24 -2.13
C HIS A 94 -12.57 -11.84 -3.20
N TYR A 95 -12.77 -10.53 -3.33
CA TYR A 95 -13.54 -9.93 -4.40
C TYR A 95 -12.67 -8.97 -5.19
N HIS A 96 -12.71 -9.09 -6.50
CA HIS A 96 -12.02 -8.18 -7.40
C HIS A 96 -12.85 -7.96 -8.65
N LYS A 97 -13.21 -6.70 -8.89
CA LYS A 97 -13.86 -6.28 -10.12
C LYS A 97 -13.10 -5.12 -10.71
N VAL A 98 -12.76 -5.25 -11.98
CA VAL A 98 -11.92 -4.28 -12.67
C VAL A 98 -12.37 -4.11 -14.12
N GLY A 99 -12.27 -2.87 -14.59
CA GLY A 99 -12.50 -2.55 -16.00
C GLY A 99 -11.79 -1.27 -16.37
N GLY A 100 -10.92 -1.35 -17.38
CA GLY A 100 -10.25 -0.19 -17.90
C GLY A 100 -9.04 -0.45 -18.76
N PHE A 101 -8.43 0.64 -19.18
CA PHE A 101 -7.28 0.63 -20.06
C PHE A 101 -6.45 1.90 -19.83
N LEU A 102 -5.22 1.73 -19.32
CA LEU A 102 -4.12 2.72 -19.24
C LEU A 102 -4.48 4.15 -18.80
N VAL A 103 -5.21 4.89 -19.63
CA VAL A 103 -5.68 6.25 -19.37
C VAL A 103 -6.71 6.32 -18.26
N TRP A 104 -7.58 5.32 -18.14
CA TRP A 104 -8.60 5.25 -17.09
C TRP A 104 -8.92 3.80 -16.76
N THR A 105 -8.93 3.47 -15.47
CA THR A 105 -9.42 2.19 -14.96
C THR A 105 -10.24 2.39 -13.70
N TYR A 106 -11.28 1.60 -13.54
CA TYR A 106 -12.03 1.49 -12.30
C TYR A 106 -11.79 0.12 -11.65
N GLU A 107 -11.53 0.12 -10.36
CA GLU A 107 -11.24 -1.07 -9.55
C GLU A 107 -12.11 -1.09 -8.29
N GLU A 108 -12.67 -2.25 -8.00
CA GLU A 108 -13.31 -2.60 -6.72
C GLU A 108 -12.56 -3.81 -6.16
N LEU A 109 -12.16 -3.73 -4.90
CA LEU A 109 -11.37 -4.75 -4.23
C LEU A 109 -11.91 -5.00 -2.82
N GLY A 110 -12.13 -6.26 -2.51
CA GLY A 110 -12.51 -6.76 -1.20
C GLY A 110 -11.53 -7.84 -0.74
N TRP A 111 -11.05 -7.70 0.49
CA TRP A 111 -10.25 -8.73 1.16
C TRP A 111 -10.91 -9.09 2.48
N ASP A 112 -11.13 -10.38 2.71
CA ASP A 112 -11.55 -10.96 3.99
C ASP A 112 -12.91 -10.47 4.50
N ASN A 113 -12.96 -9.32 5.18
CA ASN A 113 -14.17 -8.76 5.76
C ASN A 113 -14.81 -7.72 4.84
N PHE A 114 -15.48 -8.19 3.78
CA PHE A 114 -16.25 -7.32 2.88
C PHE A 114 -17.66 -7.88 2.62
N ASP A 115 -18.53 -7.00 2.13
CA ASP A 115 -19.87 -7.33 1.66
C ASP A 115 -20.11 -6.62 0.33
N VAL A 116 -20.23 -7.41 -0.75
CA VAL A 116 -20.40 -6.89 -2.11
C VAL A 116 -21.67 -6.02 -2.25
N SER A 117 -22.67 -6.24 -1.40
CA SER A 117 -23.90 -5.43 -1.38
C SER A 117 -23.73 -4.08 -0.70
N LYS A 118 -22.63 -3.88 0.03
CA LYS A 118 -22.30 -2.68 0.81
C LYS A 118 -21.02 -2.04 0.26
N PRO A 119 -21.13 -1.08 -0.67
CA PRO A 119 -19.99 -0.48 -1.34
C PRO A 119 -18.99 0.24 -0.40
N GLU A 120 -19.40 0.56 0.82
CA GLU A 120 -18.55 1.11 1.87
C GLU A 120 -17.56 0.10 2.47
N THR A 121 -17.81 -1.20 2.30
CA THR A 121 -16.90 -2.27 2.74
C THR A 121 -15.86 -2.65 1.67
N LEU A 122 -16.03 -2.11 0.46
CA LEU A 122 -15.14 -2.34 -0.67
C LEU A 122 -14.22 -1.14 -0.89
N TYR A 123 -12.97 -1.43 -1.19
CA TYR A 123 -12.05 -0.42 -1.67
C TYR A 123 -12.35 -0.13 -3.14
N ARG A 124 -12.67 1.12 -3.46
CA ARG A 124 -13.04 1.56 -4.81
C ARG A 124 -12.22 2.77 -5.22
N TRP A 125 -11.64 2.74 -6.40
CA TRP A 125 -10.85 3.85 -6.90
C TRP A 125 -10.76 3.88 -8.42
N HIS A 126 -10.29 5.03 -8.93
CA HIS A 126 -10.01 5.25 -10.33
C HIS A 126 -8.50 5.43 -10.54
N ASN A 127 -7.95 4.63 -11.44
CA ASN A 127 -6.53 4.63 -11.81
C ASN A 127 -6.31 5.25 -13.20
N GLY A 128 -5.06 5.56 -13.50
CA GLY A 128 -4.63 6.18 -14.76
C GLY A 128 -4.70 7.72 -14.73
N PRO A 129 -4.03 8.40 -15.67
CA PRO A 129 -3.99 9.86 -15.73
C PRO A 129 -5.36 10.54 -15.62
N VAL A 130 -6.37 10.04 -16.35
CA VAL A 130 -7.72 10.60 -16.30
C VAL A 130 -8.39 10.28 -14.97
N GLY A 131 -8.22 9.07 -14.46
CA GLY A 131 -8.71 8.68 -13.14
C GLY A 131 -8.21 9.61 -12.05
N TYR A 132 -6.90 9.88 -12.01
CA TYR A 132 -6.29 10.75 -11.01
C TYR A 132 -6.70 12.22 -11.10
N ILE A 133 -6.98 12.72 -12.31
CA ILE A 133 -7.43 14.10 -12.52
C ILE A 133 -8.90 14.26 -12.13
N CYS A 134 -9.75 13.32 -12.54
CA CYS A 134 -11.21 13.43 -12.37
C CYS A 134 -11.68 12.95 -10.98
N TYR A 135 -10.94 12.05 -10.34
CA TYR A 135 -11.29 11.46 -9.05
C TYR A 135 -10.11 11.64 -8.10
N PRO A 136 -10.13 12.65 -7.21
CA PRO A 136 -9.01 12.96 -6.31
C PRO A 136 -8.86 11.97 -5.15
N GLU A 137 -9.89 11.16 -4.89
CA GLU A 137 -9.83 10.05 -3.94
C GLU A 137 -8.69 9.08 -4.34
N ARG A 138 -7.95 8.60 -3.34
CA ARG A 138 -6.77 7.76 -3.56
C ARG A 138 -6.97 6.41 -2.89
N LYS A 139 -6.37 5.40 -3.52
CA LYS A 139 -6.26 4.07 -2.96
C LYS A 139 -5.62 4.17 -1.56
N PRO A 140 -6.20 3.53 -0.52
CA PRO A 140 -5.51 3.39 0.76
C PRO A 140 -4.17 2.69 0.55
N ALA A 141 -3.15 3.06 1.32
CA ALA A 141 -1.87 2.35 1.27
C ALA A 141 -2.12 0.87 1.57
N TYR A 142 -1.55 -0.03 0.75
CA TYR A 142 -1.38 -1.42 1.16
C TYR A 142 -0.50 -1.44 2.42
N GLY A 143 -0.83 -2.30 3.39
CA GLY A 143 -0.07 -2.41 4.65
C GLY A 143 -0.76 -1.87 5.90
N PHE A 144 -2.07 -2.11 6.08
CA PHE A 144 -2.65 -2.05 7.43
C PHE A 144 -2.55 -3.43 8.07
N SER A 145 -1.43 -3.68 8.74
CA SER A 145 -1.30 -4.65 9.83
C SER A 145 -1.86 -4.07 11.13
#